data_AF-A0A930MZ95-F1
#
_entry.id   AF-A0A930MZ95-F1
#
_cell.length_a   1.000
_cell.length_b   1.000
_cell.length_c   1.000
_cell.angle_alpha   90.00
_cell.angle_beta   90.00
_cell.angle_gamma   90.00
#
_symmetry.space_group_name_H-M   'P 1'
#
loop_
_entity.id
_entity.type
_entity.pdbx_description
1 polymer ?
#
loop_
_entity_poly.entity_id
_entity_poly.type
_entity_poly.pdbx_seq_one_letter_code
_entity_poly.pdbx_strand_id
1 'polypeptide(L)' 'MIGSEKIILRIGRGAKCIFDKEGLYDIWVYMKDCSLVAAIRDNDAEEVIFEDLPILCMNTDAPFVTIQLPEEN' A
#
# COMPACT_ATOMS: atom_id res chain seq x y z
N MET A 1 6.90 -0.21 -21.95
CA MET A 1 6.41 -0.11 -20.57
C MET A 1 4.94 0.25 -20.66
N ILE A 2 4.06 -0.64 -20.20
CA ILE A 2 2.60 -0.47 -20.26
C ILE A 2 2.23 0.65 -19.29
N GLY A 3 1.35 1.55 -19.74
CA GLY A 3 1.02 2.80 -19.05
C GLY A 3 0.59 2.58 -17.62
N SER A 4 1.31 3.21 -16.70
CA SER A 4 1.00 3.26 -15.28
C SER A 4 -0.27 4.08 -15.11
N GLU A 5 -1.43 3.43 -15.01
CA GLU A 5 -2.66 4.13 -14.66
C GLU A 5 -2.59 4.54 -13.19
N LYS A 6 -3.03 5.77 -12.89
CA LYS A 6 -3.12 6.25 -11.52
C LYS A 6 -4.13 5.40 -10.76
N ILE A 7 -3.74 4.95 -9.58
CA ILE A 7 -4.60 4.22 -8.66
C ILE A 7 -4.85 5.06 -7.42
N ILE A 8 -5.94 4.77 -6.73
CA ILE A 8 -6.27 5.35 -5.43
C ILE A 8 -5.78 4.38 -4.37
N LEU A 9 -4.68 4.71 -3.69
CA LEU A 9 -4.14 3.91 -2.61
C LEU A 9 -4.76 4.35 -1.30
N ARG A 10 -5.49 3.42 -0.67
CA ARG A 10 -6.06 3.59 0.67
C ARG A 10 -5.40 2.63 1.65
N ILE A 11 -4.82 3.15 2.72
CA ILE A 11 -4.27 2.35 3.80
C ILE A 11 -5.10 2.61 5.05
N GLY A 12 -5.67 1.54 5.60
CA GLY A 12 -6.46 1.57 6.82
C GLY A 12 -5.79 0.81 7.95
N ARG A 13 -6.14 1.18 9.18
CA ARG A 13 -5.81 0.47 10.41
C ARG A 13 -7.06 0.38 11.28
N GLY A 14 -7.69 -0.80 11.29
CA GLY A 14 -9.02 -0.97 11.87
C GLY A 14 -10.02 -0.01 11.20
N ALA A 15 -10.72 0.80 12.00
CA ALA A 15 -11.67 1.79 11.49
C ALA A 15 -11.04 3.11 10.98
N LYS A 16 -9.72 3.30 11.13
CA LYS A 16 -9.04 4.55 10.76
C LYS A 16 -8.40 4.45 9.38
N CYS A 17 -8.54 5.50 8.58
CA CYS A 17 -7.79 5.66 7.34
C CYS A 17 -6.51 6.46 7.64
N ILE A 18 -5.34 5.88 7.35
CA ILE A 18 -4.04 6.52 7.59
C ILE A 18 -3.42 7.12 6.33
N PHE A 19 -3.83 6.63 5.16
CA PHE A 19 -3.36 7.11 3.86
C PHE A 19 -4.50 6.98 2.86
N ASP A 20 -4.75 8.04 2.10
CA ASP A 20 -5.73 8.07 1.01
C ASP A 20 -5.25 9.09 -0.02
N LYS A 21 -4.66 8.61 -1.11
CA LYS A 21 -4.09 9.47 -2.16
C LYS A 21 -4.12 8.75 -3.50
N GLU A 22 -4.44 9.51 -4.55
CA GLU A 22 -4.28 9.06 -5.94
C GLU A 22 -2.83 9.26 -6.39
N GLY A 23 -2.25 8.25 -7.04
CA GLY A 23 -0.88 8.32 -7.52
C GLY A 23 -0.46 7.12 -8.36
N LEU A 24 0.79 7.13 -8.80
CA LEU A 24 1.44 6.00 -9.44
C LEU A 24 2.24 5.26 -8.39
N TYR A 25 1.71 4.15 -7.89
CA TYR A 25 2.37 3.40 -6.82
C TYR A 25 2.97 2.10 -7.34
N ASP A 26 4.23 1.86 -7.00
CA ASP A 26 4.81 0.52 -7.00
C ASP A 26 4.61 -0.07 -5.62
N ILE A 27 3.86 -1.17 -5.56
CA ILE A 27 3.53 -1.86 -4.31
C ILE A 27 4.09 -3.27 -4.40
N TRP A 28 4.98 -3.61 -3.47
CA TRP A 28 5.55 -4.96 -3.34
C TRP A 28 5.10 -5.57 -2.03
N VAL A 29 4.55 -6.77 -2.09
CA VAL A 29 4.14 -7.53 -0.90
C VAL A 29 5.04 -8.76 -0.79
N TYR A 30 5.66 -8.93 0.37
CA TYR A 30 6.56 -10.04 0.65
C TYR A 30 6.52 -10.45 2.12
N MET A 31 7.07 -11.62 2.41
CA MET A 31 7.21 -12.11 3.78
C MET A 31 8.54 -11.65 4.37
N LYS A 32 8.52 -11.08 5.58
CA LYS A 32 9.70 -10.71 6.36
C LYS A 32 9.46 -11.06 7.82
N ASP A 33 10.40 -11.76 8.45
CA ASP A 33 10.31 -12.17 9.87
C ASP A 33 8.97 -12.83 10.25
N CYS A 34 8.51 -13.77 9.41
CA CYS A 34 7.21 -14.46 9.55
C CYS A 34 5.97 -13.55 9.49
N SER A 35 6.12 -12.30 9.08
CA SER A 35 5.04 -11.32 8.92
C SER A 35 4.89 -10.93 7.45
N LEU A 36 3.66 -10.68 7.01
CA LEU A 36 3.39 -10.14 5.68
C LEU A 36 3.65 -8.62 5.72
N VAL A 37 4.52 -8.13 4.84
CA VAL A 37 4.88 -6.71 4.76
C VAL A 37 4.70 -6.16 3.35
N ALA A 38 4.46 -4.86 3.25
CA ALA A 38 4.38 -4.12 2.01
C ALA A 38 5.44 -3.02 1.94
N ALA A 39 6.12 -2.92 0.80
CA ALA A 39 6.89 -1.74 0.42
C ALA A 39 6.09 -0.95 -0.63
N ILE A 40 6.01 0.36 -0.44
CA ILE A 40 5.18 1.26 -1.24
C ILE A 40 6.02 2.45 -1.67
N ARG A 41 6.15 2.63 -2.98
CA ARG A 41 6.86 3.75 -3.59
C ARG A 41 5.91 4.57 -4.46
N ASP A 42 5.95 5.90 -4.32
CA ASP A 42 5.32 6.84 -5.23
C ASP A 42 6.26 7.08 -6.42
N ASN A 43 5.90 6.58 -7.59
CA ASN A 43 6.66 6.76 -8.82
C ASN A 43 6.47 8.15 -9.44
N ASP A 44 5.42 8.89 -9.06
CA ASP A 44 5.21 10.27 -9.53
C ASP A 44 6.13 11.25 -8.79
N ALA A 45 6.29 11.05 -7.47
CA ALA A 45 7.20 11.82 -6.63
C ALA A 45 8.64 11.23 -6.56
N GLU A 46 8.86 10.02 -7.11
CA GLU A 46 10.06 9.20 -6.97
C GLU A 46 10.45 8.85 -5.51
N GLU A 47 9.50 8.98 -4.57
CA GLU A 47 9.69 8.85 -3.12
C GLU A 47 9.25 7.48 -2.58
N VAL A 48 9.96 6.97 -1.57
CA VAL A 48 9.51 5.80 -0.78
C VAL A 48 8.55 6.28 0.29
N ILE A 49 7.30 5.82 0.25
CA ILE A 49 6.28 6.18 1.25
C ILE A 49 6.40 5.26 2.46
N PHE A 50 6.51 3.96 2.22
CA PHE A 50 6.63 2.94 3.26
C PHE A 50 7.63 1.86 2.86
N GLU A 51 8.46 1.46 3.80
CA GLU A 51 9.38 0.33 3.69
C GLU A 51 9.00 -0.69 4.77
N ASP A 52 8.88 -1.97 4.39
CA ASP A 52 8.56 -3.09 5.30
C ASP A 52 7.30 -2.86 6.19
N LEU A 53 6.25 -2.21 5.67
CA LEU A 53 5.03 -1.93 6.43
C LEU A 53 4.27 -3.23 6.71
N PRO A 54 4.03 -3.63 7.98
CA PRO A 54 3.26 -4.83 8.27
C PRO A 54 1.82 -4.70 7.80
N ILE A 55 1.33 -5.68 7.04
CA ILE A 55 -0.04 -5.70 6.51
C ILE A 55 -0.77 -6.98 6.93
N LEU A 56 -2.09 -6.89 7.10
CA LEU A 56 -2.97 -8.05 7.24
C LEU A 56 -3.39 -8.57 5.87
N CYS A 57 -3.81 -7.66 5.00
CA CYS A 57 -4.27 -7.99 3.66
C CYS A 57 -4.17 -6.78 2.73
N MET A 58 -4.17 -7.09 1.43
CA MET A 58 -4.28 -6.13 0.35
C MET A 58 -5.43 -6.57 -0.57
N ASN A 59 -6.29 -5.64 -0.95
CA ASN A 59 -7.35 -5.83 -1.91
C ASN A 59 -7.14 -4.88 -3.10
N THR A 60 -7.30 -5.40 -4.31
CA THR A 60 -7.13 -4.66 -5.56
C THR A 60 -8.44 -4.69 -6.34
N ASP A 61 -9.11 -3.55 -6.41
CA ASP A 61 -10.36 -3.34 -7.15
C ASP A 61 -10.21 -2.07 -7.98
N ALA A 62 -9.67 -2.20 -9.20
CA ALA A 62 -9.23 -1.06 -10.00
C ALA A 62 -10.33 0.01 -10.16
N PRO A 63 -10.03 1.30 -9.92
CA PRO A 63 -8.70 1.89 -9.69
C PRO A 63 -8.26 1.91 -8.21
N PHE A 64 -8.97 1.26 -7.30
CA PHE A 64 -8.69 1.25 -5.86
C PHE A 64 -7.75 0.13 -5.45
N VAL A 65 -6.74 0.47 -4.66
CA VAL A 65 -5.94 -0.49 -3.91
C VAL A 65 -6.09 -0.18 -2.43
N THR A 66 -6.61 -1.15 -1.68
CA THR A 66 -6.82 -1.02 -0.23
C THR A 66 -5.88 -1.94 0.52
N ILE A 67 -5.12 -1.40 1.46
CA ILE A 67 -4.24 -2.13 2.36
C ILE A 67 -4.79 -1.98 3.78
N GLN A 68 -4.88 -3.10 4.51
CA GLN A 68 -5.23 -3.09 5.93
C GLN A 68 -4.02 -3.45 6.76
N LEU A 69 -3.72 -2.61 7.74
CA LEU A 69 -2.66 -2.84 8.72
C LEU A 69 -3.20 -3.62 9.94
N PRO A 70 -2.32 -4.34 10.65
CA PRO A 70 -2.66 -4.90 11.96
C PRO A 70 -3.13 -3.82 12.94
N GLU A 71 -4.09 -4.15 13.79
CA GLU A 71 -4.46 -3.26 14.90
C GLU A 71 -3.29 -3.15 15.89
N GLU A 72 -3.03 -1.95 16.42
CA GLU A 72 -2.14 -1.80 17.57
C GLU A 72 -2.87 -2.35 18.80
N ASN A 73 -2.34 -3.43 19.39
CA ASN A 73 -2.79 -3.95 20.69
C ASN A 73 -2.38 -3.01 21.83
#